data_AF-A0AAV3HB57-F1
#
_entry.id   AF-A0AAV3HB57-F1
#
_cell.length_a   1.000
_cell.length_b   1.000
_cell.length_c   1.000
_cell.angle_alpha   90.00
_cell.angle_beta   90.00
_cell.angle_gamma   90.00
#
_symmetry.space_group_name_H-M   'P 1'
#
loop_
_entity.id
_entity.type
_entity.pdbx_description
1 polymer ?
#
loop_
_entity_poly.entity_id
_entity_poly.type
_entity_poly.pdbx_seq_one_letter_code
_entity_poly.pdbx_strand_id
1 'polypeptide(L)'
;MLSDSGEAQSQESIQNKISQCKFSVCPERLQCPLEAIQCPITLEQPEKGIFVKNSDGSDVCTLFDAAAFSRLVGEGLPHPLTREPITASIIVKHEECIYDDTRGNFIIKGN
;
A
#
# COMPACT_ATOMS: atom_id res chain seq x y z
N MET A 1 -35.42 13.60 23.81
CA MET A 1 -34.27 13.88 24.68
C MET A 1 -33.58 12.54 24.90
N LEU A 2 -32.43 12.18 24.34
CA LEU A 2 -31.32 12.94 23.78
C LEU A 2 -30.80 12.15 22.58
N SER A 3 -30.60 12.81 21.45
CA SER A 3 -29.86 12.28 20.31
C SER A 3 -28.38 12.43 20.64
N ASP A 4 -27.70 11.33 20.92
CA ASP A 4 -26.24 11.31 21.02
C ASP A 4 -25.67 11.18 19.61
N SER A 5 -25.49 12.34 18.97
CA SER A 5 -24.78 12.48 17.70
C SER A 5 -23.28 12.40 17.99
N GLY A 6 -22.78 11.19 18.23
CA GLY A 6 -21.35 10.89 18.24
C GLY A 6 -20.85 10.73 16.81
N GLU A 7 -19.90 11.56 16.40
CA GLU A 7 -19.27 11.58 15.08
C GLU A 7 -18.75 10.18 14.70
N ALA A 8 -19.46 9.50 13.81
CA ALA A 8 -18.90 8.39 13.07
C ALA A 8 -17.85 8.97 12.12
N GLN A 9 -16.59 9.05 12.57
CA GLN A 9 -15.45 9.03 11.66
C GLN A 9 -15.62 7.77 10.82
N SER A 10 -16.15 7.92 9.62
CA SER A 10 -16.40 6.81 8.71
C SER A 10 -15.07 6.10 8.48
N GLN A 11 -14.94 4.89 9.03
CA GLN A 11 -13.78 4.06 8.76
C GLN A 11 -13.67 3.90 7.24
N GLU A 12 -12.59 4.43 6.66
CA GLU A 12 -12.38 4.35 5.22
C GLU A 12 -12.30 2.88 4.82
N SER A 13 -13.15 2.45 3.88
CA SER A 13 -13.07 1.09 3.33
C SER A 13 -11.70 0.88 2.68
N ILE A 14 -11.05 -0.24 2.99
CA ILE A 14 -9.75 -0.62 2.42
C ILE A 14 -9.81 -0.60 0.89
N GLN A 15 -10.93 -1.01 0.29
CA GLN A 15 -11.11 -0.99 -1.17
C GLN A 15 -11.14 0.45 -1.73
N ASN A 16 -11.75 1.40 -1.01
CA ASN A 16 -11.72 2.81 -1.39
C ASN A 16 -10.29 3.35 -1.31
N LYS A 17 -9.55 2.99 -0.25
CA LYS A 17 -8.15 3.38 -0.08
C LYS A 17 -7.27 2.87 -1.22
N ILE A 18 -7.38 1.59 -1.57
CA ILE A 18 -6.68 1.00 -2.73
C ILE A 18 -7.01 1.79 -4.00
N SER A 19 -8.29 2.11 -4.22
CA SER A 19 -8.70 2.82 -5.43
C SER A 19 -8.14 4.24 -5.51
N GLN A 20 -8.00 4.93 -4.38
CA GLN A 20 -7.44 6.29 -4.30
C GLN A 20 -5.90 6.30 -4.40
N CYS A 21 -5.23 5.30 -3.84
CA CYS A 21 -3.77 5.25 -3.77
C CYS A 21 -3.13 4.54 -4.98
N LYS A 22 -3.90 3.87 -5.83
CA LYS A 22 -3.37 3.20 -7.02
C LYS A 22 -2.80 4.19 -8.03
N PHE A 23 -1.71 3.80 -8.67
CA PHE A 23 -1.02 4.62 -9.65
C PHE A 23 -0.44 3.77 -10.78
N SER A 24 -0.15 4.41 -11.91
CA SER A 24 0.53 3.76 -13.04
C SER A 24 2.01 3.59 -12.69
N VAL A 25 2.49 2.35 -12.70
CA VAL A 25 3.89 2.05 -12.34
C VAL A 25 4.77 2.31 -13.56
N CYS A 26 5.75 3.18 -13.38
CA CYS A 26 6.71 3.56 -14.40
C CYS A 26 8.10 3.57 -13.73
N PRO A 27 8.96 2.58 -14.02
CA PRO A 27 10.28 2.43 -13.39
C PRO A 27 11.11 3.71 -13.47
N GLU A 28 11.08 4.37 -14.64
CA GLU A 28 11.84 5.58 -14.94
C GLU A 28 11.42 6.75 -14.06
N ARG A 29 10.15 6.80 -13.65
CA ARG A 29 9.61 7.83 -12.76
C ARG A 29 9.84 7.52 -11.29
N LEU A 30 9.94 6.25 -10.94
CA LEU A 30 10.18 5.79 -9.56
C LEU A 30 11.66 5.83 -9.17
N GLN A 31 12.56 6.02 -10.14
CA GLN A 31 14.02 6.14 -9.93
C GLN A 31 14.58 4.96 -9.12
N CYS A 32 14.13 3.75 -9.44
CA CYS A 32 14.48 2.52 -8.73
C CYS A 32 14.91 1.42 -9.72
N PRO A 33 15.68 0.42 -9.27
CA PRO A 33 16.00 -0.74 -10.10
C PRO A 33 14.74 -1.59 -10.39
N LEU A 34 14.77 -2.35 -11.48
CA LEU A 34 13.62 -3.15 -11.93
C LEU A 34 13.22 -4.23 -10.91
N GLU A 35 14.20 -4.75 -10.17
CA GLU A 35 13.97 -5.76 -9.14
C GLU A 35 13.16 -5.19 -7.96
N ALA A 36 13.25 -3.88 -7.70
CA ALA A 36 12.54 -3.23 -6.60
C ALA A 36 11.03 -3.10 -6.86
N ILE A 37 10.59 -3.15 -8.12
CA ILE A 37 9.19 -2.93 -8.53
C ILE A 37 8.44 -4.22 -8.88
N GLN A 38 9.01 -5.38 -8.55
CA GLN A 38 8.31 -6.65 -8.68
C GLN A 38 7.24 -6.78 -7.59
N CYS A 39 5.99 -7.06 -7.99
CA CYS A 39 4.91 -7.35 -7.05
C CYS A 39 5.14 -8.74 -6.42
N PRO A 40 5.18 -8.88 -5.08
CA PRO A 40 5.37 -10.18 -4.43
C PRO A 40 4.22 -11.17 -4.62
N ILE A 41 3.03 -10.71 -5.02
CA ILE A 41 1.86 -11.58 -5.23
C ILE A 41 1.87 -12.17 -6.64
N THR A 42 2.11 -11.34 -7.66
CA THR A 42 2.07 -11.76 -9.07
C THR A 42 3.42 -12.21 -9.60
N LEU A 43 4.51 -11.88 -8.90
CA LEU A 43 5.90 -12.11 -9.31
C LEU A 43 6.27 -11.38 -10.61
N GLU A 44 5.54 -10.31 -10.94
CA GLU A 44 5.73 -9.51 -12.15
C GLU A 44 5.72 -8.02 -11.79
N GLN A 45 6.23 -7.18 -12.68
CA GLN A 45 6.03 -5.74 -12.56
C GLN A 45 4.56 -5.40 -12.86
N PRO A 46 3.82 -4.79 -11.92
CA PRO A 46 2.43 -4.42 -12.16
C PRO A 46 2.32 -3.22 -13.10
N GLU A 47 1.28 -3.16 -13.93
CA GLU A 47 0.93 -1.93 -14.68
C GLU A 47 0.38 -0.86 -13.75
N LYS A 48 -0.45 -1.27 -12.77
CA LYS A 48 -1.04 -0.41 -11.75
C LYS A 48 -0.70 -0.94 -10.37
N GLY A 49 0.01 -0.13 -9.60
CA GLY A 49 0.51 -0.51 -8.30
C GLY A 49 -0.12 0.28 -7.16
N ILE A 50 0.03 -0.24 -5.95
CA ILE A 50 -0.17 0.47 -4.69
C ILE A 50 1.05 0.25 -3.80
N PHE A 51 1.38 1.26 -2.97
CA PHE A 51 2.34 1.09 -1.90
C PHE A 51 1.64 0.73 -0.60
N VAL A 52 2.14 -0.29 0.07
CA VAL A 52 1.62 -0.78 1.35
C VAL A 52 2.78 -0.91 2.33
N LYS A 53 2.69 -0.26 3.50
CA LYS A 53 3.63 -0.46 4.62
C LYS A 53 3.60 -1.92 5.04
N ASN A 54 4.76 -2.50 5.32
CA ASN A 54 4.85 -3.92 5.69
C ASN A 54 4.09 -4.23 7.01
N SER A 55 4.01 -3.25 7.91
CA SER A 55 3.19 -3.24 9.12
C SER A 55 2.82 -1.80 9.48
N ASP A 56 1.95 -1.59 10.46
CA ASP A 56 1.52 -0.23 10.84
C ASP A 56 2.67 0.66 11.34
N GLY A 57 3.63 0.06 12.08
CA GLY A 57 4.84 0.74 12.56
C GLY A 57 6.04 0.69 11.61
N SER A 58 5.91 0.05 10.44
CA SER A 58 6.99 -0.05 9.46
C SER A 58 7.13 1.25 8.68
N ASP A 59 8.36 1.72 8.52
CA ASP A 59 8.69 2.76 7.56
C ASP A 59 8.94 2.19 6.16
N VAL A 60 9.14 0.89 6.01
CA VAL A 60 9.26 0.22 4.72
C VAL A 60 7.89 -0.01 4.12
N CYS A 61 7.73 0.36 2.85
CA CYS A 61 6.57 0.04 2.02
C CYS A 61 6.98 -0.86 0.85
N THR A 62 6.06 -1.71 0.42
CA THR A 62 6.24 -2.63 -0.70
C THR A 62 5.24 -2.32 -1.81
N LEU A 63 5.69 -2.41 -3.06
CA LEU A 63 4.83 -2.26 -4.23
C LEU A 63 4.06 -3.55 -4.47
N PHE A 64 2.73 -3.45 -4.54
CA PHE A 64 1.86 -4.55 -4.94
C PHE A 64 1.06 -4.18 -6.19
N ASP A 65 0.72 -5.19 -6.99
CA ASP A 65 -0.31 -5.06 -8.01
C ASP A 65 -1.64 -4.71 -7.36
N ALA A 66 -2.26 -3.62 -7.82
CA ALA A 66 -3.47 -3.08 -7.20
C ALA A 66 -4.65 -4.06 -7.28
N ALA A 67 -4.81 -4.80 -8.39
CA ALA A 67 -5.91 -5.74 -8.56
C ALA A 67 -5.68 -7.01 -7.73
N ALA A 68 -4.44 -7.53 -7.71
CA ALA A 68 -4.09 -8.70 -6.91
C ALA A 68 -4.24 -8.43 -5.41
N PHE A 69 -3.80 -7.27 -4.93
CA PHE A 69 -3.96 -6.89 -3.53
C PHE A 69 -5.44 -6.61 -3.18
N SER A 70 -6.21 -5.97 -4.07
CA SER A 70 -7.65 -5.78 -3.90
C SER A 70 -8.40 -7.12 -3.76
N ARG A 71 -8.05 -8.13 -4.57
CA ARG A 71 -8.61 -9.48 -4.46
C ARG A 71 -8.25 -10.13 -3.12
N LEU A 72 -6.99 -10.04 -2.70
CA LEU A 72 -6.52 -10.55 -1.40
C LEU A 72 -7.35 -9.97 -0.24
N VAL A 73 -7.58 -8.65 -0.25
CA VAL A 73 -8.45 -7.97 0.73
C VAL A 73 -9.90 -8.43 0.63
N GLY A 74 -10.44 -8.59 -0.58
CA GLY A 74 -11.80 -9.08 -0.81
C GLY A 74 -12.04 -10.51 -0.31
N GLU A 75 -11.01 -11.34 -0.33
CA GLU A 75 -11.00 -12.70 0.22
C GLU A 75 -10.75 -12.76 1.74
N GLY A 76 -10.53 -11.60 2.39
CA GLY A 76 -10.25 -11.53 3.83
C GLY A 76 -8.90 -12.11 4.24
N LEU A 77 -7.95 -12.17 3.32
CA LEU A 77 -6.61 -12.70 3.57
C LEU A 77 -5.72 -11.64 4.27
N PRO A 78 -4.75 -12.07 5.11
CA PRO A 78 -3.85 -11.16 5.79
C PRO A 78 -2.75 -10.62 4.88
N HIS A 79 -1.99 -9.63 5.35
CA HIS A 79 -0.86 -9.04 4.62
C HIS A 79 0.10 -10.15 4.12
N PRO A 80 0.47 -10.15 2.82
CA PRO A 80 1.17 -11.28 2.21
C PRO A 80 2.57 -11.53 2.78
N LEU A 81 3.25 -10.48 3.26
CA LEU A 81 4.60 -10.60 3.84
C LEU A 81 4.58 -10.87 5.35
N THR A 82 3.91 -10.03 6.13
CA THR A 82 3.93 -10.05 7.61
C THR A 82 2.82 -10.89 8.24
N ARG A 83 1.80 -11.29 7.47
CA ARG A 83 0.61 -12.01 7.95
C ARG A 83 -0.24 -11.21 8.95
N GLU A 84 -0.01 -9.91 9.08
CA GLU A 84 -0.80 -9.00 9.91
C GLU A 84 -2.15 -8.65 9.26
N PRO A 85 -3.16 -8.23 10.04
CA PRO A 85 -4.41 -7.71 9.50
C PRO A 85 -4.17 -6.49 8.60
N ILE A 86 -4.82 -6.47 7.43
CA ILE A 86 -4.73 -5.33 6.52
C ILE A 86 -5.67 -4.23 7.02
N THR A 87 -5.13 -3.03 7.22
CA THR A 87 -5.88 -1.83 7.57
C THR A 87 -5.73 -0.77 6.47
N ALA A 88 -6.62 0.23 6.46
CA ALA A 88 -6.46 1.36 5.55
C ALA A 88 -5.21 2.20 5.84
N SER A 89 -4.69 2.18 7.09
CA SER A 89 -3.53 2.96 7.52
C SER A 89 -2.21 2.49 6.92
N ILE A 90 -2.13 1.22 6.51
CA ILE A 90 -0.93 0.68 5.87
C ILE A 90 -0.88 0.95 4.37
N ILE A 91 -1.98 1.34 3.73
CA ILE A 91 -2.00 1.72 2.31
C ILE A 91 -1.74 3.22 2.20
N VAL A 92 -0.64 3.58 1.57
CA VAL A 92 -0.14 4.96 1.50
C VAL A 92 -0.19 5.49 0.08
N LYS A 93 -0.21 6.81 -0.08
CA LYS A 93 -0.12 7.41 -1.41
C LYS A 93 1.28 7.20 -1.98
N HIS A 94 1.37 7.11 -3.30
CA HIS A 94 2.66 6.82 -3.92
C HIS A 94 3.68 7.95 -3.78
N GLU A 95 3.22 9.18 -3.56
CA GLU A 95 4.09 10.32 -3.29
C GLU A 95 4.68 10.29 -1.87
N GLU A 96 4.14 9.46 -0.97
CA GLU A 96 4.58 9.32 0.42
C GLU A 96 5.64 8.23 0.57
N CYS A 97 5.83 7.35 -0.43
CA CYS A 97 6.80 6.27 -0.39
C CYS A 97 7.87 6.45 -1.49
N ILE A 98 9.15 6.50 -1.11
CA ILE A 98 10.30 6.76 -1.99
C ILE A 98 11.30 5.63 -1.93
N TYR A 99 12.02 5.40 -3.03
CA TYR A 99 13.12 4.45 -3.02
C TYR A 99 14.32 5.05 -2.25
N ASP A 100 14.82 4.31 -1.27
CA ASP A 100 16.06 4.62 -0.56
C ASP A 100 17.16 3.68 -1.09
N ASP A 101 18.08 4.23 -1.88
CA ASP A 101 19.21 3.51 -2.46
C ASP A 101 20.15 2.91 -1.40
N THR A 102 20.25 3.54 -0.23
CA THR A 102 21.12 3.07 0.87
C THR A 102 20.52 1.82 1.52
N ARG A 103 19.19 1.78 1.64
CA ARG A 103 18.45 0.65 2.23
C ARG A 103 18.03 -0.39 1.20
N GLY A 104 18.08 -0.06 -0.09
CA GLY A 104 17.61 -0.90 -1.18
C GLY A 104 16.10 -1.18 -1.13
N ASN A 105 15.32 -0.31 -0.49
CA ASN A 105 13.89 -0.51 -0.22
C ASN A 105 13.12 0.78 -0.42
N PHE A 106 11.81 0.67 -0.67
CA PHE A 106 10.93 1.82 -0.59
C PHE A 106 10.58 2.13 0.87
N ILE A 107 10.66 3.40 1.24
CA ILE A 107 10.42 3.89 2.59
C ILE A 107 9.46 5.08 2.59
N ILE A 108 8.72 5.26 3.68
CA ILE A 108 7.90 6.44 3.92
C ILE A 108 8.83 7.66 4.02
N LYS A 109 8.50 8.74 3.30
CA LYS A 109 9.16 10.03 3.44
C LYS A 109 9.07 10.48 4.90
N GLY A 110 10.22 10.74 5.52
CA GLY A 110 10.26 11.42 6.81
C GLY A 110 9.59 12.80 6.69
N ASN A 111 8.68 13.11 7.62
CA ASN A 111 8.10 14.44 7.77
C ASN A 111 9.16 15.48 8.16
#